data_AF-A0A2A6NRL4-F1
#
_entry.id   AF-A0A2A6NRL4-F1
#
_cell.length_a   1.000
_cell.length_b   1.000
_cell.length_c   1.000
_cell.angle_alpha   90.00
_cell.angle_beta   90.00
_cell.angle_gamma   90.00
#
_symmetry.space_group_name_H-M   'P 1'
#
loop_
_entity.id
_entity.type
_entity.pdbx_description
1 polymer ?
#
loop_
_entity_poly.entity_id
_entity_poly.type
_entity_poly.pdbx_seq_one_letter_code
_entity_poly.pdbx_strand_id
1 'polypeptide(L)'
;MNAALHNPGGKVKLRLADGVAGDAMFWGENDCYRPMLTRKWVNLFTAGTRLPNNFVLWIGMNPSVADANVDDPTMNKVIDFSMEWGFDGLAMMNVCDFRATEPAALLKPGVVPRSKGNLPLIRDTAKQAAKIVCAWGNLHRNLVHFAVDAEDALRRDQHKLWCLGLNKGGTPKHPLYVRGDTPLVEFQGIPV
;
A
#
# COMPACT_ATOMS: atom_id res chain seq x y z
N MET A 1 6.22 -32.28 5.00
CA MET A 1 4.86 -31.70 5.05
C MET A 1 4.91 -30.38 4.29
N ASN A 2 4.19 -30.26 3.17
CA ASN A 2 4.06 -28.97 2.49
C ASN A 2 3.26 -28.05 3.40
N ALA A 3 3.93 -27.11 4.08
CA ALA A 3 3.24 -26.09 4.85
C ALA A 3 2.35 -25.29 3.88
N ALA A 4 1.07 -25.13 4.24
CA ALA A 4 0.14 -24.36 3.42
C ALA A 4 0.55 -22.89 3.43
N LEU A 5 0.42 -22.22 2.28
CA LEU A 5 0.64 -20.78 2.17
C LEU A 5 -0.22 -20.00 3.18
N HIS A 6 0.33 -18.91 3.71
CA HIS A 6 -0.34 -18.04 4.66
C HIS A 6 -1.61 -17.45 4.04
N ASN A 7 -2.72 -17.59 4.77
CA ASN A 7 -4.01 -17.08 4.36
C ASN A 7 -4.35 -15.80 5.15
N PRO A 8 -4.47 -14.64 4.49
CA PRO A 8 -4.83 -13.39 5.16
C PRO A 8 -6.30 -13.32 5.62
N GLY A 9 -7.16 -14.24 5.18
CA GLY A 9 -8.55 -14.38 5.64
C GLY A 9 -9.61 -13.69 4.79
N GLY A 10 -9.24 -12.90 3.78
CA GLY A 10 -10.18 -12.18 2.94
C GLY A 10 -10.84 -13.05 1.88
N LYS A 11 -12.11 -12.73 1.57
CA LYS A 11 -12.95 -13.52 0.65
C LYS A 11 -13.10 -12.91 -0.74
N VAL A 12 -12.90 -11.60 -0.86
CA VAL A 12 -13.15 -10.87 -2.11
C VAL A 12 -11.86 -10.83 -2.93
N LYS A 13 -11.82 -11.59 -4.02
CA LYS A 13 -10.74 -11.55 -5.02
C LYS A 13 -11.34 -11.10 -6.34
N LEU A 14 -10.83 -9.98 -6.85
CA LEU A 14 -11.25 -9.39 -8.12
C LEU A 14 -10.21 -9.72 -9.18
N ARG A 15 -10.66 -9.94 -10.42
CA ARG A 15 -9.75 -10.09 -11.56
C ARG A 15 -9.11 -8.72 -11.84
N LEU A 16 -7.83 -8.72 -12.22
CA LEU A 16 -7.20 -7.50 -12.74
C LEU A 16 -8.00 -6.95 -13.93
N ALA A 17 -8.12 -5.63 -14.00
CA ALA A 17 -8.74 -4.98 -15.15
C ALA A 17 -7.93 -5.26 -16.44
N ASP A 18 -8.62 -5.24 -17.59
CA ASP A 18 -7.97 -5.41 -18.88
C ASP A 18 -6.92 -4.30 -19.09
N GLY A 19 -5.76 -4.68 -19.62
CA GLY A 19 -4.63 -3.76 -19.78
C GLY A 19 -3.92 -3.42 -18.47
N VAL A 20 -4.17 -4.13 -17.36
CA VAL A 20 -3.40 -4.00 -16.12
C VAL A 20 -2.52 -5.23 -15.90
N ALA A 21 -1.22 -5.02 -15.73
CA ALA A 21 -0.30 -6.06 -15.29
C ALA A 21 0.08 -5.85 -13.82
N GLY A 22 0.11 -6.94 -13.05
CA GLY A 22 0.46 -6.94 -11.64
C GLY A 22 1.70 -7.77 -11.32
N ASP A 23 2.43 -7.35 -10.29
CA ASP A 23 3.49 -8.14 -9.66
C ASP A 23 3.40 -7.98 -8.14
N ALA A 24 3.88 -8.96 -7.38
CA ALA A 24 3.82 -8.95 -5.93
C ALA A 24 5.08 -9.59 -5.33
N MET A 25 5.66 -8.90 -4.35
CA MET A 25 6.76 -9.43 -3.56
C MET A 25 6.20 -10.08 -2.29
N PHE A 26 6.63 -11.31 -2.03
CA PHE A 26 6.31 -12.05 -0.81
C PHE A 26 7.59 -12.40 -0.03
N TRP A 27 7.45 -12.50 1.29
CA TRP A 27 8.55 -12.82 2.19
C TRP A 27 8.06 -13.55 3.45
N GLY A 28 8.99 -14.22 4.13
CA GLY A 28 8.77 -14.89 5.41
C GLY A 28 8.17 -16.29 5.27
N GLU A 29 7.91 -16.92 6.41
CA GLU A 29 7.36 -18.26 6.43
C GLU A 29 5.98 -18.28 5.76
N ASN A 30 5.82 -19.19 4.77
CA ASN A 30 4.59 -19.36 4.01
C ASN A 30 4.07 -18.07 3.35
N ASP A 31 4.95 -17.14 2.96
CA ASP A 31 4.58 -15.85 2.35
C ASP A 31 3.70 -14.99 3.26
N CYS A 32 3.94 -15.00 4.56
CA CYS A 32 3.14 -14.23 5.52
C CYS A 32 3.31 -12.70 5.39
N TYR A 33 4.37 -12.23 4.72
CA TYR A 33 4.58 -10.81 4.40
C TYR A 33 4.35 -10.52 2.91
N ARG A 34 3.76 -9.35 2.62
CA ARG A 34 3.72 -8.75 1.27
C ARG A 34 4.26 -7.31 1.33
N PRO A 35 5.58 -7.11 1.20
CA PRO A 35 6.17 -5.78 1.27
C PRO A 35 5.72 -4.86 0.13
N MET A 36 5.47 -5.42 -1.06
CA MET A 36 5.14 -4.63 -2.25
C MET A 36 4.14 -5.37 -3.14
N LEU A 37 3.24 -4.59 -3.74
CA LEU A 37 2.36 -4.99 -4.83
C LEU A 37 2.41 -3.88 -5.87
N THR A 38 2.55 -4.21 -7.14
CA THR A 38 2.61 -3.22 -8.22
C THR A 38 1.48 -3.43 -9.20
N ARG A 39 1.05 -2.34 -9.83
CA ARG A 39 0.20 -2.36 -11.03
C ARG A 39 0.79 -1.41 -12.05
N LYS A 40 0.81 -1.82 -13.31
CA LYS A 40 1.19 -0.97 -14.44
C LYS A 40 0.13 -1.05 -15.53
N TRP A 41 -0.09 0.07 -16.21
CA TRP A 41 -1.02 0.12 -17.34
C TRP A 41 -0.28 -0.34 -18.59
N VAL A 42 -0.67 -1.49 -19.10
CA VAL A 42 -0.15 -2.07 -20.33
C VAL A 42 -0.81 -1.36 -21.50
N ASN A 43 -0.20 -0.27 -21.96
CA ASN A 43 -0.31 0.10 -23.36
C ASN A 43 0.60 -0.85 -24.18
N LEU A 44 0.28 -1.07 -25.46
CA LEU A 44 0.99 -2.03 -26.34
C LEU A 44 2.51 -1.74 -26.48
N PHE A 45 3.00 -0.61 -25.97
CA PHE A 45 4.38 -0.14 -26.10
C PHE A 45 5.24 -0.34 -24.84
N THR A 46 4.68 -0.74 -23.70
CA THR A 46 5.38 -0.74 -22.39
C THR A 46 5.41 -2.11 -21.69
N ALA A 47 5.35 -3.21 -22.46
CA ALA A 47 5.24 -4.56 -21.89
C ALA A 47 6.45 -4.97 -21.01
N GLY A 48 7.64 -4.40 -21.22
CA GLY A 48 8.90 -4.85 -20.60
C GLY A 48 9.40 -4.10 -19.34
N THR A 49 8.80 -2.99 -18.90
CA THR A 49 9.34 -2.21 -17.75
C THR A 49 8.81 -2.72 -16.40
N ARG A 50 9.63 -2.67 -15.34
CA ARG A 50 9.26 -3.09 -13.96
C ARG A 50 8.16 -2.18 -13.38
N LEU A 51 8.45 -0.88 -13.26
CA LEU A 51 7.49 0.19 -13.00
C LEU A 51 7.86 1.36 -13.94
N PRO A 52 6.89 2.11 -14.48
CA PRO A 52 7.16 3.31 -15.26
C PRO A 52 7.76 4.41 -14.36
N ASN A 53 8.51 5.36 -14.92
CA ASN A 53 9.10 6.46 -14.15
C ASN A 53 8.04 7.40 -13.51
N ASN A 54 6.79 7.32 -13.99
CA ASN A 54 5.66 8.12 -13.52
C ASN A 54 4.65 7.21 -12.81
N PHE A 55 4.96 6.84 -11.56
CA PHE A 55 4.08 6.02 -10.72
C PHE A 55 3.82 6.69 -9.37
N VAL A 56 2.70 6.31 -8.76
CA VAL A 56 2.34 6.71 -7.39
C VAL A 56 2.63 5.58 -6.40
N LEU A 57 3.31 5.92 -5.31
CA LEU A 57 3.49 5.05 -4.15
C LEU A 57 2.33 5.28 -3.17
N TRP A 58 1.45 4.30 -3.04
CA TRP A 58 0.45 4.25 -1.98
C TRP A 58 1.01 3.55 -0.74
N ILE A 59 0.79 4.14 0.43
CA ILE A 59 1.18 3.58 1.71
C ILE A 59 -0.07 3.36 2.56
N GLY A 60 -0.54 2.11 2.58
CA GLY A 60 -1.65 1.65 3.38
C GLY A 60 -1.25 1.17 4.78
N MET A 61 -2.21 0.56 5.48
CA MET A 61 -1.95 0.00 6.81
C MET A 61 -1.28 -1.35 6.74
N ASN A 62 -1.94 -2.33 6.12
CA ASN A 62 -1.41 -3.67 5.94
C ASN A 62 -2.02 -4.41 4.73
N PRO A 63 -1.29 -5.37 4.14
CA PRO A 63 -1.79 -6.16 3.02
C PRO A 63 -3.00 -7.02 3.36
N SER A 64 -3.94 -7.12 2.43
CA SER A 64 -5.02 -8.10 2.45
C SER A 64 -4.75 -9.21 1.41
N VAL A 65 -5.72 -9.52 0.56
CA VAL A 65 -5.69 -10.67 -0.36
C VAL A 65 -5.05 -10.40 -1.72
N ALA A 66 -4.93 -9.13 -2.15
CA ALA A 66 -4.39 -8.80 -3.45
C ALA A 66 -2.94 -9.32 -3.65
N ASP A 67 -2.69 -9.90 -4.83
CA ASP A 67 -1.42 -10.48 -5.25
C ASP A 67 -1.11 -10.12 -6.72
N ALA A 68 -0.15 -10.78 -7.36
CA ALA A 68 0.24 -10.49 -8.74
C ALA A 68 -0.91 -10.64 -9.76
N ASN A 69 -1.94 -11.45 -9.47
CA ASN A 69 -3.00 -11.83 -10.40
C ASN A 69 -4.41 -11.44 -9.94
N VAL A 70 -4.59 -11.05 -8.67
CA VAL A 70 -5.90 -10.62 -8.14
C VAL A 70 -5.81 -9.30 -7.40
N ASP A 71 -6.89 -8.53 -7.53
CA ASP A 71 -7.13 -7.30 -6.79
C ASP A 71 -8.15 -7.50 -5.65
N ASP A 72 -8.24 -6.49 -4.80
CA ASP A 72 -9.26 -6.32 -3.77
C ASP A 72 -9.93 -4.94 -3.93
N PRO A 73 -11.01 -4.63 -3.19
CA PRO A 73 -11.70 -3.34 -3.33
C PRO A 73 -10.81 -2.12 -3.10
N THR A 74 -9.78 -2.23 -2.26
CA THR A 74 -8.82 -1.15 -2.04
C THR A 74 -7.98 -0.94 -3.29
N MET A 75 -7.49 -2.03 -3.91
CA MET A 75 -6.71 -1.96 -5.14
C MET A 75 -7.48 -1.32 -6.29
N ASN A 76 -8.74 -1.72 -6.54
CA ASN A 76 -9.55 -1.06 -7.57
C ASN A 76 -9.65 0.44 -7.34
N LYS A 77 -9.90 0.85 -6.10
CA LYS A 77 -10.04 2.26 -5.75
C LYS A 77 -8.76 3.06 -6.00
N VAL A 78 -7.60 2.53 -5.62
CA VAL A 78 -6.32 3.23 -5.84
C VAL A 78 -5.88 3.18 -7.31
N ILE A 79 -6.25 2.14 -8.06
CA ILE A 79 -6.07 2.08 -9.52
C ILE A 79 -6.83 3.24 -10.18
N ASP A 80 -8.12 3.39 -9.87
CA ASP A 80 -8.97 4.45 -10.43
C ASP A 80 -8.37 5.84 -10.16
N PHE A 81 -8.04 6.15 -8.90
CA PHE A 81 -7.40 7.41 -8.55
C PHE A 81 -6.08 7.64 -9.32
N SER A 82 -5.24 6.60 -9.41
CA SER A 82 -3.93 6.72 -10.05
C SER A 82 -4.07 6.98 -11.56
N MET A 83 -5.05 6.36 -12.22
CA MET A 83 -5.37 6.62 -13.62
C MET A 83 -5.95 8.02 -13.82
N GLU A 84 -6.91 8.44 -12.98
CA GLU A 84 -7.51 9.78 -13.06
C GLU A 84 -6.48 10.91 -12.88
N TRP A 85 -5.44 10.68 -12.09
CA TRP A 85 -4.33 11.62 -11.90
C TRP A 85 -3.25 11.54 -12.98
N GLY A 86 -3.39 10.66 -13.97
CA GLY A 86 -2.47 10.54 -15.11
C GLY A 86 -1.14 9.84 -14.79
N PHE A 87 -1.11 8.96 -13.78
CA PHE A 87 0.04 8.08 -13.54
C PHE A 87 -0.02 6.86 -14.45
N ASP A 88 1.14 6.26 -14.76
CA ASP A 88 1.28 5.09 -15.62
C ASP A 88 1.26 3.75 -14.85
N GLY A 89 1.24 3.85 -13.52
CA GLY A 89 1.19 2.71 -12.62
C GLY A 89 1.24 3.14 -11.16
N LEU A 90 1.29 2.14 -10.28
CA LEU A 90 1.40 2.33 -8.85
C LEU A 90 2.21 1.23 -8.17
N ALA A 91 2.74 1.57 -7.00
CA ALA A 91 3.21 0.62 -6.01
C ALA A 91 2.34 0.77 -4.75
N MET A 92 1.84 -0.34 -4.22
CA MET A 92 1.08 -0.42 -2.98
C MET A 92 1.92 -1.11 -1.90
N MET A 93 2.41 -0.31 -0.98
CA MET A 93 3.13 -0.74 0.22
C MET A 93 2.32 -0.41 1.47
N ASN A 94 2.78 -0.87 2.61
CA ASN A 94 2.04 -0.70 3.86
C ASN A 94 2.99 -0.45 5.03
N VAL A 95 2.56 0.31 6.03
CA VAL A 95 3.37 0.55 7.24
C VAL A 95 3.64 -0.75 8.01
N CYS A 96 2.71 -1.71 7.95
CA CYS A 96 2.86 -3.10 8.38
C CYS A 96 2.74 -4.00 7.15
N ASP A 97 3.73 -4.82 6.82
CA ASP A 97 3.72 -5.69 5.63
C ASP A 97 3.24 -7.12 5.92
N PHE A 98 2.86 -7.45 7.16
CA PHE A 98 2.22 -8.72 7.47
C PHE A 98 0.81 -8.79 6.87
N ARG A 99 0.52 -9.85 6.12
CA ARG A 99 -0.74 -10.01 5.39
C ARG A 99 -1.86 -10.42 6.36
N ALA A 100 -2.89 -9.59 6.46
CA ALA A 100 -4.09 -9.87 7.23
C ALA A 100 -5.26 -9.02 6.73
N THR A 101 -6.40 -9.62 6.43
CA THR A 101 -7.59 -8.85 6.08
C THR A 101 -8.15 -8.11 7.28
N GLU A 102 -8.09 -8.73 8.46
CA GLU A 102 -8.53 -8.12 9.71
C GLU A 102 -7.33 -7.54 10.49
N PRO A 103 -7.29 -6.22 10.72
CA PRO A 103 -6.16 -5.54 11.38
C PRO A 103 -5.85 -6.08 12.78
N ALA A 104 -6.87 -6.58 13.48
CA ALA A 104 -6.72 -7.18 14.80
C ALA A 104 -5.79 -8.42 14.79
N ALA A 105 -5.62 -9.08 13.64
CA ALA A 105 -4.70 -10.20 13.52
C ALA A 105 -3.24 -9.80 13.70
N LEU A 106 -2.88 -8.53 13.41
CA LEU A 106 -1.53 -8.00 13.64
C LEU A 106 -1.17 -7.93 15.13
N LEU A 107 -2.16 -7.95 16.02
CA LEU A 107 -1.97 -7.86 17.47
C LEU A 107 -1.89 -9.24 18.14
N LYS A 108 -2.01 -10.33 17.38
CA LYS A 108 -1.97 -11.68 17.93
C LYS A 108 -0.55 -12.04 18.41
N PRO A 109 -0.42 -12.81 19.50
CA PRO A 109 0.89 -13.29 19.96
C PRO A 109 1.66 -14.01 18.84
N GLY A 110 2.95 -13.71 18.73
CA GLY A 110 3.84 -14.29 17.71
C GLY A 110 3.78 -13.61 16.34
N VAL A 111 2.83 -12.72 16.08
CA VAL A 111 2.81 -11.93 14.84
C VAL A 111 3.74 -10.73 14.98
N VAL A 112 4.64 -10.56 14.01
CA VAL A 112 5.45 -9.34 13.86
C VAL A 112 4.83 -8.53 12.71
N PRO A 113 4.14 -7.40 12.97
CA PRO A 113 3.37 -6.68 11.96
C PRO A 113 4.20 -6.12 10.81
N ARG A 114 5.45 -5.75 11.10
CA ARG A 114 6.38 -5.13 10.15
C ARG A 114 7.69 -5.91 10.10
N SER A 115 8.04 -6.43 8.92
CA SER A 115 9.33 -7.06 8.68
C SER A 115 10.47 -6.05 8.76
N LYS A 116 11.69 -6.53 9.03
CA LYS A 116 12.88 -5.66 9.14
C LYS A 116 13.19 -4.89 7.85
N GLY A 117 12.87 -5.47 6.69
CA GLY A 117 13.14 -4.87 5.37
C GLY A 117 12.07 -3.87 4.90
N ASN A 118 10.92 -3.78 5.60
CA ASN A 118 9.79 -3.01 5.11
C ASN A 118 10.09 -1.51 4.98
N LEU A 119 10.56 -0.87 6.06
CA LEU A 119 10.82 0.57 6.04
C LEU A 119 11.95 0.98 5.07
N PRO A 120 13.11 0.28 5.02
CA PRO A 120 14.11 0.52 3.98
C PRO A 120 13.53 0.43 2.56
N LEU A 121 12.71 -0.59 2.27
CA LEU A 121 12.10 -0.75 0.95
C LEU A 121 11.11 0.37 0.63
N ILE A 122 10.33 0.85 1.61
CA ILE A 122 9.43 2.00 1.44
C ILE A 122 10.25 3.24 1.02
N ARG A 123 11.36 3.52 1.72
CA ARG A 123 12.22 4.67 1.41
C ARG A 123 12.86 4.55 0.03
N ASP A 124 13.34 3.36 -0.34
CA ASP A 124 13.96 3.15 -1.66
C ASP A 124 12.95 3.24 -2.81
N THR A 125 11.71 2.84 -2.57
CA THR A 125 10.62 3.00 -3.54
C THR A 125 10.19 4.47 -3.65
N ALA A 126 10.11 5.17 -2.53
CA ALA A 126 9.75 6.58 -2.46
C ALA A 126 10.70 7.49 -3.26
N LYS A 127 11.99 7.17 -3.31
CA LYS A 127 13.00 7.88 -4.13
C LYS A 127 12.65 7.91 -5.63
N GLN A 128 11.92 6.91 -6.11
CA GLN A 128 11.59 6.74 -7.53
C GLN A 128 10.14 7.14 -7.84
N ALA A 129 9.29 7.27 -6.81
CA ALA A 129 7.89 7.57 -6.99
C ALA A 129 7.70 9.04 -7.36
N ALA A 130 6.86 9.31 -8.38
CA ALA A 130 6.48 10.66 -8.75
C ALA A 130 5.56 11.31 -7.69
N LYS A 131 4.83 10.49 -6.94
CA LYS A 131 4.00 10.93 -5.81
C LYS A 131 3.88 9.86 -4.74
N ILE A 132 3.78 10.28 -3.48
CA ILE A 132 3.60 9.40 -2.32
C ILE A 132 2.29 9.76 -1.62
N VAL A 133 1.38 8.80 -1.51
CA VAL A 133 0.05 8.98 -0.92
C VAL A 133 -0.10 8.08 0.30
N CYS A 134 -0.28 8.71 1.45
CA CYS A 134 -0.56 8.07 2.73
C CYS A 134 -2.05 7.74 2.84
N ALA A 135 -2.39 6.50 3.18
CA ALA A 135 -3.76 6.00 3.15
C ALA A 135 -4.06 4.90 4.18
N TRP A 136 -3.33 4.89 5.30
CA TRP A 136 -3.42 3.82 6.31
C TRP A 136 -4.68 3.85 7.19
N GLY A 137 -5.58 4.82 7.03
CA GLY A 137 -6.86 4.83 7.73
C GLY A 137 -6.71 5.01 9.25
N ASN A 138 -7.72 4.55 10.00
CA ASN A 138 -7.67 4.55 11.46
C ASN A 138 -6.83 3.36 11.93
N LEU A 139 -5.78 3.66 12.69
CA LEU A 139 -4.90 2.65 13.26
C LEU A 139 -5.30 2.32 14.69
N HIS A 140 -5.14 1.06 15.08
CA HIS A 140 -5.15 0.71 16.49
C HIS A 140 -3.96 1.39 17.19
N ARG A 141 -4.14 1.86 18.43
CA ARG A 141 -3.11 2.62 19.19
C ARG A 141 -1.73 1.95 19.20
N ASN A 142 -1.68 0.62 19.32
CA ASN A 142 -0.44 -0.16 19.35
C ASN A 142 0.28 -0.23 17.99
N LEU A 143 -0.34 0.20 16.89
CA LEU A 143 0.22 0.18 15.54
C LEU A 143 0.56 1.58 15.02
N VAL A 144 0.15 2.65 15.73
CA VAL A 144 0.36 4.05 15.30
C VAL A 144 1.84 4.35 15.07
N HIS A 145 2.72 3.81 15.92
CA HIS A 145 4.17 4.03 15.82
C HIS A 145 4.76 3.60 14.47
N PHE A 146 4.17 2.60 13.79
CA PHE A 146 4.63 2.18 12.46
C PHE A 146 4.37 3.26 11.39
N ALA A 147 3.25 3.96 11.49
CA ALA A 147 2.91 5.05 10.58
C ALA A 147 3.72 6.32 10.89
N VAL A 148 3.89 6.65 12.17
CA VAL A 148 4.75 7.78 12.59
C VAL A 148 6.18 7.56 12.11
N ASP A 149 6.75 6.37 12.31
CA ASP A 149 8.11 6.05 11.88
C ASP A 149 8.27 6.10 10.34
N ALA A 150 7.28 5.61 9.59
CA ALA A 150 7.28 5.72 8.13
C ALA A 150 7.18 7.17 7.64
N GLU A 151 6.29 7.96 8.25
CA GLU A 151 6.15 9.39 7.95
C GLU A 151 7.45 10.14 8.23
N ASP A 152 8.00 9.99 9.43
CA ASP A 152 9.24 10.61 9.88
C ASP A 152 10.41 10.30 8.93
N ALA A 153 10.57 9.02 8.56
CA ALA A 153 11.63 8.60 7.66
C ALA A 153 11.52 9.24 6.28
N LEU A 154 10.31 9.28 5.71
CA LEU A 154 10.07 9.87 4.40
C LEU A 154 10.25 11.39 4.42
N ARG A 155 9.84 12.08 5.49
CA ARG A 155 10.09 13.52 5.65
C ARG A 155 11.57 13.85 5.83
N ARG A 156 12.32 13.04 6.58
CA ARG A 156 13.79 13.19 6.70
C ARG A 156 14.45 13.08 5.33
N ASP A 157 13.93 12.20 4.46
CA ASP A 157 14.34 12.05 3.07
C ASP A 157 13.81 13.16 2.13
N GLN A 158 13.23 14.23 2.68
CA GLN A 158 12.72 15.40 1.95
C GLN A 158 11.56 15.10 0.99
N HIS A 159 10.83 14.01 1.21
CA HIS A 159 9.64 13.70 0.43
C HIS A 159 8.44 14.53 0.86
N LYS A 160 7.68 15.00 -0.13
CA LYS A 160 6.32 15.54 0.08
C LYS A 160 5.32 14.39 0.15
N LEU A 161 4.50 14.39 1.19
CA LEU A 161 3.47 13.38 1.42
C LEU A 161 2.09 13.95 1.09
N TRP A 162 1.21 13.10 0.56
CA TRP A 162 -0.15 13.46 0.18
C TRP A 162 -1.16 12.52 0.82
N CYS A 163 -2.42 12.93 0.90
CA CYS A 163 -3.51 12.07 1.35
C CYS A 163 -4.85 12.49 0.73
N LEU A 164 -5.89 11.67 0.93
CA LEU A 164 -7.27 11.93 0.53
C LEU A 164 -8.08 12.60 1.66
N GLY A 165 -7.39 13.40 2.48
CA GLY A 165 -7.92 13.98 3.71
C GLY A 165 -7.68 13.13 4.95
N LEU A 166 -8.10 13.67 6.10
CA LEU A 166 -7.81 13.10 7.43
C LEU A 166 -9.07 12.61 8.15
N ASN A 167 -8.92 11.57 8.94
CA ASN A 167 -9.89 11.17 9.96
C ASN A 167 -9.88 12.17 11.13
N LYS A 168 -10.87 12.07 12.03
CA LYS A 168 -10.96 12.95 13.21
C LYS A 168 -9.71 12.90 14.10
N GLY A 169 -9.01 11.76 14.13
CA GLY A 169 -7.74 11.59 14.85
C GLY A 169 -6.49 11.99 14.06
N GLY A 170 -6.64 12.69 12.92
CA GLY A 170 -5.51 13.20 12.13
C GLY A 170 -4.79 12.17 11.25
N THR A 171 -5.22 10.91 11.22
CA THR A 171 -4.64 9.92 10.31
C THR A 171 -5.23 10.05 8.89
N PRO A 172 -4.44 9.84 7.83
CA PRO A 172 -4.91 9.76 6.46
C PRO A 172 -6.10 8.80 6.27
N LYS A 173 -7.13 9.23 5.55
CA LYS A 173 -8.30 8.41 5.24
C LYS A 173 -7.92 7.20 4.38
N HIS A 174 -8.59 6.09 4.63
CA HIS A 174 -8.47 4.91 3.78
C HIS A 174 -9.22 5.14 2.44
N PRO A 175 -8.66 4.77 1.28
CA PRO A 175 -9.23 5.10 -0.04
C PRO A 175 -10.66 4.58 -0.24
N LEU A 176 -10.96 3.40 0.32
CA LEU A 176 -12.27 2.75 0.18
C LEU A 176 -13.44 3.61 0.70
N TYR A 177 -13.19 4.53 1.64
CA TYR A 177 -14.24 5.31 2.31
C TYR A 177 -14.30 6.77 1.84
N VAL A 178 -13.66 7.10 0.71
CA VAL A 178 -13.76 8.43 0.10
C VAL A 178 -14.36 8.37 -1.30
N ARG A 179 -14.89 9.51 -1.76
CA ARG A 179 -15.44 9.63 -3.12
C ARG A 179 -14.33 9.55 -4.16
N GLY A 180 -14.63 9.04 -5.35
CA GLY A 180 -13.64 8.92 -6.44
C GLY A 180 -13.07 10.27 -6.89
N ASP A 181 -13.83 11.35 -6.76
CA ASP A 181 -13.43 12.71 -7.09
C ASP A 181 -12.70 13.46 -5.95
N THR A 182 -12.29 12.75 -4.89
CA THR A 182 -11.64 13.39 -3.74
C THR A 182 -10.27 13.93 -4.16
N PRO A 183 -10.01 15.25 -4.03
CA PRO A 183 -8.73 15.81 -4.41
C PRO A 183 -7.62 15.38 -3.44
N LEU A 184 -6.40 15.26 -3.96
CA LEU A 184 -5.20 15.12 -3.13
C LEU A 184 -4.93 16.41 -2.38
N VAL A 185 -4.65 16.27 -1.09
CA VAL A 185 -4.16 17.37 -0.24
C VAL A 185 -2.80 16.99 0.33
N GLU A 186 -1.95 17.99 0.53
CA GLU A 186 -0.66 17.77 1.16
C GLU A 186 -0.86 17.30 2.60
N PHE A 187 -0.21 16.20 2.95
CA PHE A 187 -0.26 15.65 4.29
C PHE A 187 0.80 16.34 5.14
N GLN A 188 0.36 17.17 6.08
CA GLN A 188 1.22 17.93 6.99
C GLN A 188 1.68 17.12 8.22
N GLY A 189 1.05 15.98 8.44
CA GLY A 189 1.44 14.97 9.43
C GLY A 189 0.34 14.61 10.41
N ILE A 190 0.59 13.56 11.20
CA ILE A 190 -0.29 13.19 12.31
C ILE A 190 -0.10 14.26 13.41
N PRO A 191 -1.17 14.96 13.86
CA PRO A 191 -1.07 15.85 15.01
C PRO A 191 -0.59 15.05 16.21
N VAL A 192 0.57 15.41 16.77
CA VAL A 192 1.15 14.77 17.96
C VAL A 192 0.48 15.32 19.21
#